data_AF-A0AAU6CDD9-F1
#
_entry.id   AF-A0AAU6CDD9-F1
#
_cell.length_a   1.000
_cell.length_b   1.000
_cell.length_c   1.000
_cell.angle_alpha   90.00
_cell.angle_beta   90.00
_cell.angle_gamma   90.00
#
_symmetry.space_group_name_H-M   'P 1'
#
loop_
_entity.id
_entity.type
_entity.pdbx_description
1 polymer ?
#
loop_
_entity_poly.entity_id
_entity_poly.type
_entity_poly.pdbx_seq_one_letter_code
_entity_poly.pdbx_strand_id
1 'polypeptide(L)'
;MTDQVQAQSDAADATARQAAEQSARKQAAQDAAAKKKAADDAAAKERAKTLAASRGDSRASFPVQANYTVAEVQAMAKQIVGSGQYACFSNIVTRESGWRYTASNASSGAYGLVQALPGSKMASAGADWRTNPATQIKWGLNYMNVRYGSPCDAWSFWQANHYY
;
A
#
# COMPACT_ATOMS: atom_id res chain seq x y z
N MET A 1 25.97 -60.71 -21.86
CA MET A 1 25.29 -59.68 -22.68
C MET A 1 23.95 -59.25 -22.10
N THR A 2 23.29 -60.08 -21.28
CA THR A 2 22.00 -59.78 -20.62
C THR A 2 22.11 -58.71 -19.52
N ASP A 3 23.16 -58.69 -18.70
CA ASP A 3 23.29 -57.70 -17.60
C ASP A 3 23.48 -56.25 -18.08
N GLN A 4 24.08 -56.07 -19.26
CA GLN A 4 24.36 -54.74 -19.81
C GLN A 4 23.10 -54.07 -20.40
N VAL A 5 22.18 -54.87 -20.93
CA VAL A 5 20.88 -54.40 -21.45
C VAL A 5 19.96 -54.00 -20.30
N GLN A 6 19.98 -54.75 -19.20
CA GLN A 6 19.16 -54.46 -18.02
C GLN A 6 19.60 -53.17 -17.32
N ALA A 7 20.91 -52.94 -17.19
CA ALA A 7 21.44 -51.69 -16.65
C ALA A 7 21.12 -50.47 -17.53
N GLN A 8 21.06 -50.64 -18.84
CA GLN A 8 20.68 -49.57 -19.78
C GLN A 8 19.19 -49.23 -19.72
N SER A 9 18.30 -50.23 -19.55
CA SER A 9 16.87 -50.00 -19.38
C SER A 9 16.54 -49.30 -18.06
N ASP A 10 17.19 -49.69 -16.96
CA ASP A 10 16.95 -49.09 -15.65
C ASP A 10 17.41 -47.62 -15.58
N ALA A 11 18.51 -47.28 -16.26
CA ALA A 11 19.00 -45.91 -16.38
C ALA A 11 18.07 -45.02 -17.23
N ALA A 12 17.47 -45.57 -18.29
CA ALA A 12 16.49 -44.87 -19.10
C ALA A 12 15.20 -44.59 -18.31
N ASP A 13 14.71 -45.56 -17.55
CA ASP A 13 13.55 -45.43 -16.66
C ASP A 13 13.79 -44.39 -15.55
N ALA A 14 14.97 -44.39 -14.92
CA ALA A 14 15.33 -43.42 -13.89
C ALA A 14 15.37 -41.98 -14.46
N THR A 15 15.89 -41.82 -15.68
CA THR A 15 15.95 -40.51 -16.36
C THR A 15 14.54 -40.01 -16.72
N ALA A 16 13.67 -40.91 -17.18
CA ALA A 16 12.28 -40.58 -17.48
C ALA A 16 11.50 -40.14 -16.23
N ARG A 17 11.72 -40.80 -15.09
CA ARG A 17 11.12 -40.42 -13.79
C ARG A 17 11.62 -39.07 -13.30
N GLN A 18 12.93 -38.81 -13.38
CA GLN A 18 13.52 -37.51 -13.00
C GLN A 18 13.00 -36.36 -13.88
N ALA A 19 12.85 -36.59 -15.19
CA ALA A 19 12.29 -35.61 -16.11
C ALA A 19 10.82 -35.29 -15.75
N ALA A 20 10.02 -36.33 -15.46
CA ALA A 20 8.62 -36.17 -15.06
C ALA A 20 8.46 -35.41 -13.73
N GLU A 21 9.31 -35.70 -12.74
CA GLU A 21 9.32 -34.99 -11.45
C GLU A 21 9.74 -33.52 -11.58
N GLN A 22 10.74 -33.22 -12.41
CA GLN A 22 11.15 -31.84 -12.67
C GLN A 22 10.06 -31.05 -13.40
N SER A 23 9.36 -31.65 -14.37
CA SER A 23 8.21 -30.99 -15.01
C SER A 23 7.09 -30.72 -14.03
N ALA A 24 6.78 -31.67 -13.13
CA ALA A 24 5.75 -31.49 -12.11
C ALA A 24 6.10 -30.37 -11.12
N ARG A 25 7.37 -30.26 -10.69
CA ARG A 25 7.84 -29.17 -9.81
C ARG A 25 7.78 -27.80 -10.49
N LYS A 26 8.17 -27.69 -11.76
CA LYS A 26 8.10 -26.43 -12.51
C LYS A 26 6.66 -25.97 -12.71
N GLN A 27 5.76 -26.90 -13.03
CA GLN A 27 4.34 -26.60 -13.20
C GLN A 27 3.69 -26.17 -11.88
N ALA A 28 3.98 -26.87 -10.76
CA ALA A 28 3.50 -26.47 -9.44
C ALA A 28 3.99 -25.06 -9.02
N ALA A 29 5.24 -24.70 -9.36
CA ALA A 29 5.78 -23.36 -9.08
C ALA A 29 5.10 -22.27 -9.93
N GLN A 30 4.82 -22.56 -11.21
CA GLN A 30 4.08 -21.65 -12.09
C GLN A 30 2.64 -21.47 -11.63
N ASP A 31 1.97 -22.54 -11.21
CA ASP A 31 0.61 -22.49 -10.69
C ASP A 31 0.54 -21.70 -9.37
N ALA A 32 1.53 -21.87 -8.48
CA ALA A 32 1.63 -21.09 -7.25
C ALA A 32 1.85 -19.59 -7.54
N ALA A 33 2.72 -19.27 -8.51
CA ALA A 33 2.95 -17.89 -8.94
C ALA A 33 1.72 -17.26 -9.60
N ALA A 34 0.99 -18.03 -10.43
CA ALA A 34 -0.25 -17.59 -11.07
C ALA A 34 -1.36 -17.36 -10.03
N LYS A 35 -1.51 -18.25 -9.05
CA LYS A 35 -2.46 -18.09 -7.93
C LYS A 35 -2.12 -16.87 -7.07
N LYS A 36 -0.84 -16.64 -6.77
CA LYS A 36 -0.41 -15.44 -6.05
C LYS A 36 -0.72 -14.18 -6.85
N LYS A 37 -0.40 -14.15 -8.14
CA LYS A 37 -0.71 -13.01 -9.01
C LYS A 37 -2.21 -12.75 -9.10
N ALA A 38 -3.03 -13.79 -9.22
CA ALA A 38 -4.48 -13.67 -9.24
C ALA A 38 -5.05 -13.14 -7.90
N ALA A 39 -4.48 -13.56 -6.77
CA ALA A 39 -4.84 -13.04 -5.46
C ALA A 39 -4.44 -11.56 -5.29
N ASP A 40 -3.24 -11.18 -5.76
CA ASP A 40 -2.77 -9.80 -5.75
C ASP A 40 -3.64 -8.90 -6.66
N ASP A 41 -4.01 -9.38 -7.86
CA ASP A 41 -4.90 -8.68 -8.79
C ASP A 41 -6.34 -8.55 -8.24
N ALA A 42 -6.85 -9.58 -7.56
CA ALA A 42 -8.15 -9.54 -6.90
C ALA A 42 -8.16 -8.56 -5.72
N ALA A 43 -7.10 -8.57 -4.90
CA ALA A 43 -6.90 -7.60 -3.82
C ALA A 43 -6.76 -6.18 -4.37
N ALA A 44 -6.08 -5.98 -5.50
CA ALA A 44 -5.97 -4.68 -6.16
C ALA A 44 -7.33 -4.18 -6.69
N LYS A 45 -8.16 -5.07 -7.24
CA LYS A 45 -9.52 -4.74 -7.68
C LYS A 45 -10.45 -4.38 -6.52
N GLU A 46 -10.41 -5.12 -5.42
CA GLU A 46 -11.17 -4.76 -4.22
C GLU A 46 -10.66 -3.45 -3.60
N ARG A 47 -9.34 -3.22 -3.56
CA ARG A 47 -8.77 -1.92 -3.15
C ARG A 47 -9.23 -0.78 -4.05
N ALA A 48 -9.27 -0.98 -5.36
CA ALA A 48 -9.78 0.01 -6.31
C ALA A 48 -11.26 0.32 -6.08
N LYS A 49 -12.06 -0.68 -5.70
CA LYS A 49 -13.47 -0.53 -5.33
C LYS A 49 -13.64 0.24 -4.01
N THR A 50 -12.80 -0.02 -3.00
CA THR A 50 -12.80 0.75 -1.74
C THR A 50 -12.34 2.19 -1.94
N LEU A 51 -11.33 2.42 -2.81
CA LEU A 51 -10.89 3.75 -3.25
C LEU A 51 -11.98 4.49 -4.03
N ALA A 52 -12.74 3.80 -4.87
CA ALA A 52 -13.89 4.37 -5.58
C ALA A 52 -15.03 4.71 -4.59
N ALA A 53 -15.28 3.88 -3.59
CA ALA A 53 -16.26 4.15 -2.54
C ALA A 53 -15.87 5.38 -1.70
N SER A 54 -14.59 5.56 -1.38
CA SER A 54 -14.08 6.74 -0.67
C SER A 54 -14.02 8.00 -1.55
N ARG A 55 -14.00 7.87 -2.88
CA ARG A 55 -14.25 8.98 -3.82
C ARG A 55 -15.73 9.36 -3.89
N GLY A 56 -16.65 8.40 -3.69
CA GLY A 56 -18.10 8.61 -3.67
C GLY A 56 -18.60 9.45 -2.48
N ASP A 57 -17.80 9.58 -1.42
CA ASP A 57 -18.11 10.37 -0.21
C ASP A 57 -17.62 11.84 -0.32
N SER A 58 -17.49 12.35 -1.53
CA SER A 58 -17.05 13.73 -1.82
C SER A 58 -18.13 14.80 -1.58
N ARG A 59 -19.08 14.58 -0.66
CA ARG A 59 -20.03 15.64 -0.23
C ARG A 59 -19.50 16.51 0.91
N ALA A 60 -18.40 16.13 1.56
CA ALA A 60 -17.71 17.00 2.50
C ALA A 60 -16.92 18.07 1.73
N SER A 61 -17.55 19.24 1.54
CA SER A 61 -16.86 20.44 1.07
C SER A 61 -16.13 21.08 2.24
N PHE A 62 -14.80 21.06 2.21
CA PHE A 62 -13.97 21.75 3.19
C PHE A 62 -13.65 23.15 2.65
N PRO A 63 -14.01 24.23 3.37
CA PRO A 63 -13.67 25.57 2.91
C PRO A 63 -12.15 25.73 2.83
N VAL A 64 -11.69 26.32 1.72
CA VAL A 64 -10.28 26.71 1.59
C VAL A 64 -10.07 27.95 2.46
N GLN A 65 -9.13 27.85 3.39
CA GLN A 65 -8.81 28.90 4.36
C GLN A 65 -7.33 29.28 4.23
N ALA A 66 -6.97 30.47 4.69
CA ALA A 66 -5.58 30.92 4.71
C ALA A 66 -4.73 30.12 5.72
N ASN A 67 -5.34 29.67 6.82
CA ASN A 67 -4.72 28.87 7.85
C ASN A 67 -5.75 27.90 8.47
N TYR A 68 -5.24 26.82 9.04
CA TYR A 68 -6.03 25.80 9.73
C TYR A 68 -5.42 25.51 11.09
N THR A 69 -6.26 25.40 12.11
CA THR A 69 -5.89 24.86 13.42
C THR A 69 -5.72 23.34 13.35
N VAL A 70 -4.96 22.77 14.29
CA VAL A 70 -4.83 21.31 14.43
C VAL A 70 -6.19 20.63 14.59
N ALA A 71 -7.11 21.25 15.33
CA ALA A 71 -8.45 20.73 15.55
C ALA A 71 -9.27 20.66 14.24
N GLU A 72 -9.19 21.70 13.41
CA GLU A 72 -9.83 21.70 12.08
C GLU A 72 -9.23 20.60 11.19
N VAL A 73 -7.90 20.46 11.16
CA VAL A 73 -7.24 19.41 10.37
C VAL A 73 -7.66 18.01 10.83
N GLN A 74 -7.72 17.77 12.14
CA GLN A 74 -8.20 16.51 12.70
C GLN A 74 -9.67 16.25 12.36
N ALA A 75 -10.52 17.27 12.40
CA ALA A 75 -11.93 17.16 12.02
C ALA A 75 -12.09 16.78 10.54
N MET A 76 -11.29 17.39 9.65
CA MET A 76 -11.23 17.01 8.24
C MET A 76 -10.79 15.56 8.08
N ALA A 77 -9.75 15.14 8.80
CA ALA A 77 -9.26 13.76 8.73
C ALA A 77 -10.29 12.75 9.23
N LYS A 78 -11.06 13.03 10.28
CA LYS A 78 -12.15 12.15 10.73
C LYS A 78 -13.19 11.92 9.63
N GLN A 79 -13.56 12.98 8.93
CA GLN A 79 -14.54 12.92 7.84
C GLN A 79 -13.98 12.20 6.60
N ILE A 80 -12.75 12.50 6.19
CA ILE A 80 -12.14 11.93 4.97
C ILE A 80 -11.75 10.45 5.16
N VAL A 81 -11.18 10.10 6.32
CA VAL A 81 -10.64 8.75 6.57
C VAL A 81 -11.72 7.77 7.01
N GLY A 82 -12.78 8.28 7.64
CA GLY A 82 -13.82 7.46 8.26
C GLY A 82 -13.39 6.89 9.62
N SER A 83 -14.38 6.67 10.50
CA SER A 83 -14.16 6.29 11.89
C SER A 83 -13.36 5.00 12.08
N GLY A 84 -13.55 4.00 11.20
CA GLY A 84 -12.89 2.70 11.30
C GLY A 84 -11.38 2.72 11.04
N GLN A 85 -10.86 3.75 10.37
CA GLN A 85 -9.44 3.86 10.02
C GLN A 85 -8.76 5.09 10.65
N TYR A 86 -9.56 6.03 11.16
CA TYR A 86 -9.09 7.31 11.67
C TYR A 86 -8.06 7.17 12.79
N ALA A 87 -8.25 6.26 13.75
CA ALA A 87 -7.32 6.10 14.87
C ALA A 87 -5.91 5.73 14.39
N CYS A 88 -5.82 4.77 13.47
CA CYS A 88 -4.55 4.33 12.88
C CYS A 88 -3.89 5.43 12.03
N PHE A 89 -4.68 6.11 11.19
CA PHE A 89 -4.22 7.27 10.42
C PHE A 89 -3.68 8.38 11.33
N SER A 90 -4.42 8.68 12.40
CA SER A 90 -4.08 9.69 13.40
C SER A 90 -2.75 9.38 14.09
N ASN A 91 -2.49 8.12 14.43
CA ASN A 91 -1.23 7.71 15.05
C ASN A 91 -0.03 8.00 14.14
N ILE A 92 -0.16 7.72 12.84
CA ILE A 92 0.89 8.04 11.86
C ILE A 92 1.06 9.55 11.75
N VAL A 93 0.01 10.31 11.43
CA VAL A 93 0.11 11.77 11.23
C VAL A 93 0.64 12.51 12.46
N THR A 94 0.27 12.05 13.66
CA THR A 94 0.80 12.61 14.91
C THR A 94 2.32 12.47 14.99
N ARG A 95 2.88 11.33 14.56
CA ARG A 95 4.32 11.08 14.58
C ARG A 95 5.07 11.75 13.45
N GLU A 96 4.45 11.81 12.27
CA GLU A 96 5.05 12.42 11.08
C GLU A 96 5.14 13.95 11.20
N SER A 97 4.08 14.60 11.68
CA SER A 97 3.99 16.07 11.61
C SER A 97 3.46 16.75 12.87
N GLY A 98 3.01 16.00 13.87
CA GLY A 98 2.25 16.55 14.99
C GLY A 98 1.01 17.32 14.50
N TRP A 99 0.39 16.87 13.40
CA TRP A 99 -0.75 17.51 12.74
C TRP A 99 -0.49 18.87 12.09
N ARG A 100 0.78 19.26 11.90
CA ARG A 100 1.13 20.49 11.20
C ARG A 100 1.19 20.25 9.69
N TYR A 101 0.18 20.72 8.96
CA TYR A 101 0.12 20.58 7.49
C TYR A 101 1.23 21.34 6.74
N THR A 102 1.92 22.26 7.42
CA THR A 102 3.10 22.98 6.91
C THR A 102 4.42 22.41 7.44
N ALA A 103 4.41 21.29 8.16
CA ALA A 103 5.63 20.65 8.66
C ALA A 103 6.58 20.35 7.51
N SER A 104 7.83 20.78 7.65
CA SER A 104 8.88 20.55 6.67
C SER A 104 10.14 20.09 7.40
N ASN A 105 10.71 18.99 6.93
CA ASN A 105 12.02 18.53 7.39
C ASN A 105 13.09 19.08 6.44
N ALA A 106 13.94 19.99 6.92
CA ALA A 106 14.96 20.64 6.09
C ALA A 106 16.03 19.67 5.59
N SER A 107 16.39 18.66 6.39
CA SER A 107 17.43 17.69 6.04
C SER A 107 16.99 16.71 4.97
N SER A 108 15.74 16.24 5.02
CA SER A 108 15.22 15.25 4.05
C SER A 108 14.38 15.86 2.93
N GLY A 109 13.82 17.07 3.11
CA GLY A 109 12.86 17.68 2.19
C GLY A 109 11.43 17.13 2.31
N ALA A 110 11.15 16.29 3.32
CA ALA A 110 9.81 15.77 3.56
C ALA A 110 8.83 16.89 3.98
N TYR A 111 7.58 16.80 3.53
CA TYR A 111 6.60 17.88 3.70
C TYR A 111 5.18 17.39 4.06
N GLY A 112 4.50 18.16 4.88
CA GLY A 112 3.07 18.05 5.16
C GLY A 112 2.71 17.00 6.20
N LEU A 113 1.41 16.69 6.30
CA LEU A 113 0.82 15.86 7.35
C LEU A 113 1.41 14.45 7.43
N VAL A 114 1.71 13.87 6.28
CA VAL A 114 2.26 12.51 6.13
C VAL A 114 3.72 12.51 5.67
N GLN A 115 4.42 13.65 5.80
CA GLN A 115 5.84 13.82 5.47
C GLN A 115 6.23 13.23 4.09
N ALA A 116 5.49 13.60 3.05
CA ALA A 116 5.71 13.07 1.70
C ALA A 116 7.08 13.49 1.13
N LEU A 117 7.77 12.55 0.49
CA LEU A 117 9.08 12.77 -0.12
C LEU A 117 9.13 12.35 -1.61
N PRO A 118 9.32 13.29 -2.56
CA PRO A 118 9.16 14.74 -2.40
C PRO A 118 7.69 15.12 -2.14
N GLY A 119 7.47 16.25 -1.46
CA GLY A 119 6.13 16.76 -1.17
C GLY A 119 5.26 17.00 -2.41
N SER A 120 5.88 17.28 -3.56
CA SER A 120 5.21 17.48 -4.85
C SER A 120 4.40 16.27 -5.33
N LYS A 121 4.64 15.06 -4.78
CA LYS A 121 3.80 13.89 -5.05
C LYS A 121 2.34 14.12 -4.67
N MET A 122 2.06 15.00 -3.71
CA MET A 122 0.70 15.34 -3.30
C MET A 122 -0.09 16.11 -4.36
N ALA A 123 0.56 16.64 -5.40
CA ALA A 123 -0.09 17.31 -6.52
C ALA A 123 -1.10 16.41 -7.27
N SER A 124 -0.95 15.09 -7.19
CA SER A 124 -1.91 14.13 -7.78
C SER A 124 -3.27 14.13 -7.08
N ALA A 125 -3.36 14.66 -5.85
CA ALA A 125 -4.61 14.82 -5.12
C ALA A 125 -5.22 16.23 -5.26
N GLY A 126 -4.43 17.21 -5.70
CA GLY A 126 -4.85 18.60 -5.87
C GLY A 126 -3.68 19.56 -6.04
N ALA A 127 -3.83 20.59 -6.87
CA ALA A 127 -2.77 21.58 -7.13
C ALA A 127 -2.44 22.43 -5.90
N ASP A 128 -3.36 22.52 -4.94
CA ASP A 128 -3.27 23.26 -3.68
C ASP A 128 -2.63 22.46 -2.52
N TRP A 129 -2.03 21.30 -2.82
CA TRP A 129 -1.45 20.37 -1.84
C TRP A 129 -0.53 21.01 -0.79
N ARG A 130 0.15 22.10 -1.16
CA ARG A 130 1.10 22.76 -0.29
C ARG A 130 0.41 23.47 0.88
N THR A 131 -0.79 24.01 0.69
CA THR A 131 -1.48 24.80 1.72
C THR A 131 -2.81 24.20 2.15
N ASN A 132 -3.32 23.19 1.44
CA ASN A 132 -4.60 22.56 1.75
C ASN A 132 -4.41 21.22 2.49
N PRO A 133 -4.69 21.15 3.81
CA PRO A 133 -4.62 19.91 4.57
C PRO A 133 -5.59 18.84 4.08
N ALA A 134 -6.76 19.19 3.54
CA ALA A 134 -7.68 18.19 2.99
C ALA A 134 -7.06 17.47 1.79
N THR A 135 -6.32 18.18 0.95
CA THR A 135 -5.56 17.59 -0.17
C THR A 135 -4.46 16.66 0.36
N GLN A 136 -3.73 17.06 1.40
CA GLN A 136 -2.70 16.22 2.02
C GLN A 136 -3.30 14.96 2.67
N ILE A 137 -4.45 15.07 3.36
CA ILE A 137 -5.16 13.92 3.97
C ILE A 137 -5.62 12.95 2.89
N LYS A 138 -6.25 13.45 1.81
CA LYS A 138 -6.71 12.61 0.68
C LYS A 138 -5.54 11.87 0.04
N TRP A 139 -4.42 12.55 -0.18
CA TRP A 139 -3.23 11.93 -0.72
C TRP A 139 -2.65 10.87 0.24
N GLY A 140 -2.50 11.20 1.52
CA GLY A 140 -1.98 10.31 2.55
C GLY A 140 -2.83 9.05 2.72
N LEU A 141 -4.15 9.21 2.76
CA LEU A 141 -5.09 8.09 2.81
C LEU A 141 -4.93 7.16 1.60
N ASN A 142 -4.87 7.74 0.39
CA ASN A 142 -4.64 6.96 -0.82
C ASN A 142 -3.28 6.24 -0.80
N TYR A 143 -2.22 6.90 -0.36
CA TYR A 143 -0.91 6.28 -0.21
C TYR A 143 -0.94 5.09 0.75
N MET A 144 -1.57 5.23 1.92
CA MET A 144 -1.74 4.13 2.87
C MET A 144 -2.49 2.94 2.27
N ASN A 145 -3.59 3.21 1.58
CA ASN A 145 -4.40 2.19 0.92
C ASN A 145 -3.63 1.43 -0.18
N VAL A 146 -2.83 2.15 -0.98
CA VAL A 146 -2.05 1.53 -2.05
C VAL A 146 -0.86 0.75 -1.49
N ARG A 147 -0.09 1.35 -0.59
CA ARG A 147 1.19 0.80 -0.12
C ARG A 147 1.03 -0.29 0.95
N TYR A 148 0.05 -0.14 1.82
CA TYR A 148 -0.13 -1.00 3.00
C TYR A 148 -1.45 -1.78 2.96
N GLY A 149 -2.49 -1.23 2.32
CA GLY A 149 -3.82 -1.84 2.21
C GLY A 149 -4.88 -1.02 2.94
N SER A 150 -4.51 -0.44 4.08
CA SER A 150 -5.34 0.47 4.86
C SER A 150 -4.48 1.32 5.80
N PRO A 151 -5.00 2.41 6.39
CA PRO A 151 -4.32 3.12 7.47
C PRO A 151 -3.97 2.24 8.67
N CYS A 152 -4.79 1.24 9.02
CA CYS A 152 -4.47 0.31 10.11
C CYS A 152 -3.39 -0.70 9.76
N ASP A 153 -3.29 -1.15 8.49
CA ASP A 153 -2.17 -1.96 8.04
C ASP A 153 -0.87 -1.15 8.01
N ALA A 154 -0.96 0.13 7.60
CA ALA A 154 0.17 1.06 7.67
C ALA A 154 0.64 1.27 9.11
N TRP A 155 -0.30 1.42 10.05
CA TRP A 155 0.04 1.58 11.47
C TRP A 155 0.65 0.31 12.07
N SER A 156 0.14 -0.86 11.70
CA SER A 156 0.73 -2.16 12.07
C SER A 156 2.16 -2.29 11.55
N PHE A 157 2.39 -1.91 10.30
CA PHE A 157 3.73 -1.86 9.72
C PHE A 157 4.65 -0.89 10.48
N TRP A 158 4.18 0.32 10.78
CA TRP A 158 4.95 1.30 11.54
C TRP A 158 5.33 0.78 12.94
N GLN A 159 4.42 0.10 13.64
CA GLN A 159 4.70 -0.45 14.96
C GLN A 159 5.82 -1.50 14.94
N ALA A 160 5.96 -2.25 13.85
CA ALA A 160 6.99 -3.27 13.70
C ALA A 160 8.34 -2.71 13.19
N ASN A 161 8.31 -1.62 12.43
CA ASN A 161 9.47 -1.14 11.67
C ASN A 161 9.98 0.25 12.09
N HIS A 162 9.14 1.02 12.77
CA HIS A 162 9.38 2.42 13.16
C HIS A 162 9.64 3.40 12.00
N TYR A 163 9.21 3.03 10.79
CA TYR A 163 9.17 3.91 9.61
C TYR A 163 7.87 3.70 8.82
N TYR A 164 7.57 4.65 7.92
CA TYR A 164 6.34 4.74 7.15
C TYR A 164 6.59 5.27 5.72
#